data_AF-X1FT64-F1
#
_entry.id   AF-X1FT64-F1
#
_cell.length_a   1.000
_cell.length_b   1.000
_cell.length_c   1.000
_cell.angle_alpha   90.00
_cell.angle_beta   90.00
_cell.angle_gamma   90.00
#
_symmetry.space_group_name_H-M   'P 1'
#
loop_
_entity.id
_entity.type
_entity.pdbx_description
1 polymer ?
#
loop_
_entity_poly.entity_id
_entity_poly.type
_entity_poly.pdbx_seq_one_letter_code
_entity_poly.pdbx_strand_id
1 'polypeptide(L)'
;SATPLGASASTSPAGAQSPGKLQRRKDLTKILVAHNIPYVAQASPNRWQDLYKKAQKAFETEGPAFLNVLCFCPTEWKYDESQGIRLAQTAIDTCVWPLYEVENGKYKINYIPKEKKPVLEWIKPQGRFRHLFKEENAWVLEKYQKQVDEDWEELNKLAKL
;
A
#
# COMPACT_ATOMS: atom_id res chain seq x y z
N SER A 1 8.32 -4.96 -8.85
CA SER A 1 8.85 -4.72 -7.50
C SER A 1 7.78 -4.03 -6.64
N ALA A 2 7.58 -4.52 -5.41
CA ALA A 2 6.64 -3.99 -4.41
C ALA A 2 7.20 -2.78 -3.61
N THR A 3 8.50 -2.49 -3.75
CA THR A 3 9.16 -1.38 -3.07
C THR A 3 8.51 -0.03 -3.44
N PRO A 4 8.15 0.83 -2.47
CA PRO A 4 7.59 2.16 -2.74
C PRO A 4 8.57 3.14 -3.41
N LEU A 5 8.03 4.24 -3.93
CA LEU A 5 8.81 5.38 -4.40
C LEU A 5 9.65 5.95 -3.24
N GLY A 6 10.91 6.29 -3.51
CA GLY A 6 11.83 6.92 -2.56
C GLY A 6 12.38 6.00 -1.47
N ALA A 7 11.99 4.72 -1.43
CA ALA A 7 12.51 3.78 -0.45
C ALA A 7 13.98 3.43 -0.77
N SER A 8 14.83 3.51 0.25
CA SER A 8 16.20 2.97 0.19
C SER A 8 16.15 1.46 0.42
N ALA A 9 16.75 0.70 -0.49
CA ALA A 9 16.91 -0.76 -0.39
C ALA A 9 18.33 -1.16 -0.83
N SER A 10 18.76 -2.39 -0.56
CA SER A 10 20.10 -2.88 -0.94
C SER A 10 20.40 -2.73 -2.44
N THR A 11 19.41 -2.99 -3.30
CA THR A 11 19.52 -2.86 -4.77
C THR A 11 19.13 -1.48 -5.29
N SER A 12 18.72 -0.56 -4.42
CA SER A 12 18.38 0.83 -4.77
C SER A 12 18.70 1.74 -3.57
N PRO A 13 19.98 1.87 -3.19
CA PRO A 13 20.37 2.62 -2.01
C PRO A 13 20.16 4.12 -2.24
N ALA A 14 19.74 4.81 -1.19
CA ALA A 14 19.75 6.26 -1.19
C ALA A 14 21.19 6.79 -0.98
N GLY A 15 21.57 7.82 -1.72
CA GLY A 15 22.87 8.45 -1.67
C GLY A 15 22.90 9.77 -2.45
N ALA A 16 24.08 10.36 -2.62
CA ALA A 16 24.22 11.67 -3.27
C ALA A 16 23.67 11.73 -4.70
N GLN A 17 23.63 10.61 -5.41
CA GLN A 17 23.22 10.52 -6.82
C GLN A 17 21.79 9.95 -7.00
N SER A 18 21.16 9.46 -5.93
CA SER A 18 19.87 8.77 -6.03
C SER A 18 19.08 8.88 -4.72
N PRO A 19 17.82 9.32 -4.73
CA PRO A 19 16.95 9.33 -3.56
C PRO A 19 16.34 7.95 -3.26
N GLY A 20 16.99 6.85 -3.68
CA GLY A 20 16.46 5.50 -3.62
C GLY A 20 15.63 5.14 -4.85
N LYS A 21 14.64 4.26 -4.70
CA LYS A 21 13.86 3.77 -5.85
C LYS A 21 12.97 4.87 -6.47
N LEU A 22 13.19 5.21 -7.74
CA LEU A 22 12.40 6.22 -8.46
C LEU A 22 11.16 5.67 -9.18
N GLN A 23 11.10 4.36 -9.42
CA GLN A 23 9.95 3.74 -10.08
C GLN A 23 8.80 3.57 -9.10
N ARG A 24 7.59 3.75 -9.62
CA ARG A 24 6.35 3.50 -8.91
C ARG A 24 6.27 2.04 -8.43
N ARG A 25 5.56 1.81 -7.33
CA ARG A 25 5.23 0.46 -6.87
C ARG A 25 4.35 -0.23 -7.93
N LYS A 26 4.70 -1.46 -8.32
CA LYS A 26 3.82 -2.25 -9.20
C LYS A 26 2.57 -2.62 -8.39
N ASP A 27 1.39 -2.25 -8.90
CA ASP A 27 0.12 -2.62 -8.28
C ASP A 27 -0.23 -4.07 -8.67
N LEU A 28 0.21 -5.02 -7.84
CA LEU A 28 -0.04 -6.43 -8.07
C LEU A 28 -1.54 -6.78 -8.01
N THR A 29 -2.29 -6.10 -7.14
CA THR A 29 -3.71 -6.35 -6.94
C THR A 29 -4.48 -5.99 -8.21
N LYS A 30 -4.28 -4.78 -8.76
CA LYS A 30 -4.92 -4.37 -10.03
C LYS A 30 -4.55 -5.28 -11.21
N ILE A 31 -3.30 -5.73 -11.27
CA ILE A 31 -2.84 -6.63 -12.34
C ILE A 31 -3.58 -7.97 -12.28
N LEU A 32 -3.75 -8.53 -11.08
CA LEU A 32 -4.48 -9.78 -10.92
C LEU A 32 -5.99 -9.63 -11.16
N VAL A 33 -6.58 -8.47 -10.85
CA VAL A 33 -7.95 -8.17 -11.29
C VAL A 33 -8.06 -8.18 -12.81
N ALA A 34 -7.08 -7.60 -13.53
CA ALA A 34 -7.09 -7.57 -14.99
C ALA A 34 -6.97 -8.95 -15.67
N HIS A 35 -6.56 -9.98 -14.92
CA HIS A 35 -6.59 -11.38 -15.38
C HIS A 35 -7.97 -12.05 -15.21
N ASN A 36 -9.01 -11.30 -14.81
CA ASN A 36 -10.36 -11.80 -14.55
C ASN A 36 -10.41 -12.92 -13.49
N ILE A 37 -9.56 -12.80 -12.46
CA ILE A 37 -9.58 -13.71 -11.32
C ILE A 37 -10.92 -13.51 -10.55
N PRO A 38 -11.67 -14.59 -10.25
CA PRO A 38 -12.97 -14.51 -9.58
C PRO A 38 -12.97 -13.72 -8.27
N TYR A 39 -11.91 -13.87 -7.46
CA TYR A 39 -11.74 -13.11 -6.23
C TYR A 39 -10.34 -12.55 -6.05
N VAL A 40 -10.23 -11.24 -5.89
CA VAL A 40 -8.98 -10.54 -5.61
C VAL A 40 -9.21 -9.55 -4.48
N ALA A 41 -8.38 -9.57 -3.45
CA ALA A 41 -8.52 -8.63 -2.33
C ALA A 41 -7.18 -8.10 -1.82
N GLN A 42 -7.22 -6.92 -1.22
CA GLN A 42 -6.10 -6.30 -0.52
C GLN A 42 -6.47 -6.09 0.95
N ALA A 43 -5.60 -6.56 1.85
CA ALA A 43 -5.87 -6.64 3.29
C ALA A 43 -4.67 -6.17 4.14
N SER A 44 -4.91 -5.95 5.43
CA SER A 44 -3.90 -5.50 6.39
C SER A 44 -4.18 -6.06 7.78
N PRO A 45 -3.14 -6.43 8.58
CA PRO A 45 -3.30 -7.10 9.86
C PRO A 45 -4.02 -6.28 10.93
N ASN A 46 -3.96 -4.94 10.90
CA ASN A 46 -4.70 -4.10 11.85
C ASN A 46 -6.23 -4.18 11.69
N ARG A 47 -6.72 -4.62 10.53
CA ARG A 47 -8.14 -4.91 10.28
C ARG A 47 -8.35 -6.41 10.22
N TRP A 48 -8.01 -7.11 11.30
CA TRP A 48 -8.02 -8.57 11.36
C TRP A 48 -9.37 -9.21 10.96
N GLN A 49 -10.51 -8.58 11.30
CA GLN A 49 -11.83 -9.08 10.90
C GLN A 49 -12.06 -8.98 9.39
N ASP A 50 -11.59 -7.91 8.76
CA ASP A 50 -11.63 -7.72 7.30
C ASP A 50 -10.73 -8.76 6.63
N LEU A 51 -9.50 -8.92 7.12
CA LEU A 51 -8.56 -9.94 6.66
C LEU A 51 -9.15 -11.35 6.76
N TYR A 52 -9.73 -11.69 7.91
CA TYR A 52 -10.36 -13.00 8.13
C TYR A 52 -11.50 -13.26 7.14
N LYS A 53 -12.43 -12.31 6.99
CA LYS A 53 -13.56 -12.45 6.06
C LYS A 53 -13.09 -12.57 4.60
N LYS A 54 -12.07 -11.81 4.21
CA LYS A 54 -11.47 -11.90 2.87
C LYS A 54 -10.79 -13.24 2.64
N ALA A 55 -10.08 -13.76 3.63
CA ALA A 55 -9.47 -15.09 3.54
C ALA A 55 -10.55 -16.17 3.40
N GLN A 56 -11.61 -16.11 4.21
CA GLN A 56 -12.73 -17.05 4.11
C GLN A 56 -13.37 -17.03 2.72
N LYS A 57 -13.71 -15.85 2.18
CA LYS A 57 -14.22 -15.71 0.82
C LYS A 57 -13.27 -16.27 -0.24
N ALA A 58 -11.97 -16.03 -0.10
CA ALA A 58 -10.97 -16.56 -1.02
C ALA A 58 -10.95 -18.09 -1.04
N PHE A 59 -11.11 -18.74 0.13
CA PHE A 59 -11.21 -20.21 0.21
C PHE A 59 -12.53 -20.76 -0.33
N GLU A 60 -13.62 -20.01 -0.21
CA GLU A 60 -14.96 -20.38 -0.70
C GLU A 60 -15.14 -20.09 -2.20
N THR A 61 -14.22 -19.36 -2.84
CA THR A 61 -14.31 -18.99 -4.25
C THR A 61 -14.04 -20.19 -5.15
N GLU A 62 -14.96 -20.47 -6.07
CA GLU A 62 -14.74 -21.43 -7.15
C GLU A 62 -13.75 -20.86 -8.17
N GLY A 63 -12.52 -21.38 -8.18
CA GLY A 63 -11.45 -20.97 -9.09
C GLY A 63 -10.27 -20.29 -8.38
N PRO A 64 -9.39 -19.59 -9.13
CA PRO A 64 -8.27 -18.91 -8.51
C PRO A 64 -8.77 -17.75 -7.65
N ALA A 65 -8.13 -17.56 -6.50
CA ALA A 65 -8.34 -16.42 -5.62
C ALA A 65 -6.98 -15.83 -5.21
N PHE A 66 -6.94 -14.52 -4.99
CA PHE A 66 -5.72 -13.83 -4.57
C PHE A 66 -5.97 -12.85 -3.42
N LEU A 67 -5.11 -12.92 -2.41
CA LEU A 67 -5.15 -12.03 -1.26
C LEU A 67 -3.79 -11.37 -1.04
N ASN A 68 -3.73 -10.05 -1.26
CA ASN A 68 -2.54 -9.23 -1.04
C ASN A 68 -2.54 -8.65 0.38
N VAL A 69 -1.76 -9.25 1.27
CA VAL A 69 -1.71 -8.84 2.68
C VAL A 69 -0.48 -7.98 2.96
N LEU A 70 -0.69 -6.81 3.54
CA LEU A 70 0.40 -5.96 3.99
C LEU A 70 1.16 -6.63 5.14
N CYS A 71 2.46 -6.84 4.94
CA CYS A 71 3.36 -7.37 5.96
C CYS A 71 4.53 -6.39 6.17
N PHE A 72 4.88 -6.17 7.43
CA PHE A 72 5.92 -5.23 7.84
C PHE A 72 7.19 -6.00 8.22
N CYS A 73 8.34 -5.48 7.80
CA CYS A 73 9.64 -6.03 8.16
C CYS A 73 10.42 -4.97 8.96
N PRO A 74 10.52 -5.08 10.30
CA PRO A 74 11.19 -4.08 11.13
C PRO A 74 12.65 -3.88 10.72
N THR A 75 13.34 -4.96 10.31
CA THR A 75 14.73 -4.92 9.87
C THR A 75 14.96 -4.00 8.66
N GLU A 76 14.20 -4.20 7.58
CA GLU A 76 14.39 -3.45 6.34
C GLU A 76 13.70 -2.08 6.36
N TRP A 77 12.55 -1.98 7.02
CA TRP A 77 11.78 -0.75 7.07
C TRP A 77 12.26 0.18 8.18
N LYS A 78 13.05 -0.35 9.12
CA LYS A 78 13.73 0.38 10.20
C LYS A 78 12.74 1.19 11.04
N TYR A 79 11.71 0.52 11.54
CA TYR A 79 10.74 1.08 12.49
C TYR A 79 10.78 0.26 13.79
N ASP A 80 10.28 0.84 14.89
CA ASP A 80 10.18 0.18 16.18
C ASP A 80 9.19 -1.00 16.10
N GLU A 81 9.64 -2.21 16.45
CA GLU A 81 8.86 -3.45 16.36
C GLU A 81 7.49 -3.38 17.07
N SER A 82 7.40 -2.63 18.18
CA SER A 82 6.16 -2.41 18.93
C SER A 82 5.10 -1.61 18.14
N GLN A 83 5.53 -0.88 17.10
CA GLN A 83 4.69 0.04 16.33
C GLN A 83 4.09 -0.57 15.06
N GLY A 84 4.31 -1.86 14.77
CA GLY A 84 3.90 -2.49 13.51
C GLY A 84 2.41 -2.33 13.18
N ILE A 85 1.52 -2.60 14.14
CA ILE A 85 0.06 -2.45 13.96
C ILE A 85 -0.34 -0.98 13.78
N ARG A 86 0.34 -0.04 14.46
CA ARG A 86 0.10 1.39 14.30
C ARG A 86 0.54 1.87 12.92
N LEU A 87 1.68 1.38 12.42
CA LEU A 87 2.16 1.66 11.06
C LEU A 87 1.20 1.09 10.00
N ALA A 88 0.56 -0.04 10.29
CA ALA A 88 -0.51 -0.57 9.45
C ALA A 88 -1.75 0.33 9.42
N GLN A 89 -2.10 0.92 10.56
CA GLN A 89 -3.18 1.91 10.61
C GLN A 89 -2.85 3.15 9.77
N THR A 90 -1.63 3.69 9.86
CA THR A 90 -1.25 4.84 9.03
C THR A 90 -1.20 4.50 7.54
N ALA A 91 -0.85 3.26 7.17
CA ALA A 91 -0.85 2.82 5.78
C ALA A 91 -2.26 2.87 5.15
N ILE A 92 -3.29 2.50 5.91
CA ILE A 92 -4.68 2.52 5.44
C ILE A 92 -5.30 3.93 5.57
N ASP A 93 -4.95 4.71 6.59
CA ASP A 93 -5.45 6.09 6.77
C ASP A 93 -4.93 7.05 5.69
N THR A 94 -3.73 6.79 5.17
CA THR A 94 -3.10 7.59 4.10
C THR A 94 -3.47 7.09 2.69
N CYS A 95 -4.18 5.96 2.60
CA CYS A 95 -4.48 5.23 1.37
C CYS A 95 -3.24 4.76 0.58
N VAL A 96 -2.05 4.73 1.19
CA VAL A 96 -0.88 4.06 0.58
C VAL A 96 -1.16 2.58 0.34
N TRP A 97 -1.94 1.98 1.24
CA TRP A 97 -2.43 0.61 1.13
C TRP A 97 -3.94 0.58 1.36
N PRO A 98 -4.77 0.83 0.33
CA PRO A 98 -6.22 0.79 0.47
C PRO A 98 -6.71 -0.65 0.77
N LEU A 99 -7.81 -0.78 1.51
CA LEU A 99 -8.44 -2.06 1.77
C LEU A 99 -9.69 -2.19 0.90
N TYR A 100 -9.65 -3.13 -0.03
CA TYR A 100 -10.74 -3.39 -0.97
C TYR A 100 -10.74 -4.86 -1.39
N GLU A 101 -11.85 -5.28 -1.96
CA GLU A 101 -12.04 -6.58 -2.60
C GLU A 101 -12.70 -6.39 -3.97
N VAL A 102 -12.43 -7.33 -4.87
CA VAL A 102 -13.02 -7.42 -6.21
C VAL A 102 -13.57 -8.81 -6.38
N GLU A 103 -14.88 -8.89 -6.57
CA GLU A 103 -15.63 -10.12 -6.77
C GLU A 103 -16.22 -10.10 -8.18
N ASN A 104 -15.75 -10.98 -9.06
CA ASN A 104 -16.20 -11.07 -10.46
C ASN A 104 -16.22 -9.70 -11.17
N GLY A 105 -15.13 -8.94 -11.02
CA GLY A 105 -14.96 -7.61 -11.61
C GLY A 105 -15.65 -6.46 -10.85
N LYS A 106 -16.43 -6.74 -9.81
CA LYS A 106 -17.11 -5.71 -9.00
C LYS A 106 -16.26 -5.28 -7.83
N TYR A 107 -15.93 -3.99 -7.77
CA TYR A 107 -15.07 -3.42 -6.74
C TYR A 107 -15.88 -3.05 -5.49
N LYS A 108 -15.31 -3.33 -4.32
CA LYS A 108 -15.84 -2.90 -3.03
C LYS A 108 -14.72 -2.42 -2.14
N ILE A 109 -14.79 -1.16 -1.72
CA ILE A 109 -13.85 -0.59 -0.75
C ILE A 109 -14.35 -0.94 0.65
N ASN A 110 -13.51 -1.63 1.43
CA ASN A 110 -13.86 -2.09 2.80
C ASN A 110 -13.55 -1.02 3.85
N TYR A 111 -12.62 -0.10 3.57
CA TYR A 111 -12.24 0.96 4.49
C TYR A 111 -12.08 2.29 3.76
N ILE A 112 -12.87 3.27 4.16
CA ILE A 112 -12.75 4.65 3.73
C ILE A 112 -12.38 5.47 4.97
N PRO A 113 -11.18 6.10 5.01
CA PRO A 113 -10.83 6.95 6.14
C PRO A 113 -11.77 8.16 6.19
N LYS A 114 -12.19 8.54 7.40
CA LYS A 114 -13.02 9.76 7.61
C LYS A 114 -12.30 11.01 7.09
N GLU A 115 -11.00 11.06 7.33
CA GLU A 115 -10.09 12.07 6.85
C GLU A 115 -8.84 11.36 6.33
N LYS A 116 -8.52 11.58 5.05
CA LYS A 116 -7.33 10.99 4.43
C LYS A 116 -6.09 11.71 4.94
N LYS A 117 -5.22 10.99 5.64
CA LYS A 117 -3.96 11.54 6.15
C LYS A 117 -2.93 11.73 5.02
N PRO A 118 -1.99 12.69 5.16
CA PRO A 118 -0.88 12.82 4.22
C PRO A 118 0.05 11.61 4.31
N VAL A 119 0.63 11.20 3.17
CA VAL A 119 1.54 10.05 3.05
C VAL A 119 2.76 10.18 3.99
N LEU A 120 3.11 11.41 4.35
CA LEU A 120 4.16 11.72 5.33
C LEU A 120 3.98 10.99 6.67
N GLU A 121 2.74 10.84 7.15
CA GLU A 121 2.42 10.13 8.39
C GLU A 121 2.78 8.64 8.33
N TRP A 122 2.77 8.06 7.14
CA TRP A 122 3.23 6.69 6.91
C TRP A 122 4.75 6.62 6.72
N ILE A 123 5.36 7.59 6.03
CA ILE A 123 6.79 7.61 5.71
C ILE A 123 7.66 7.88 6.94
N LYS A 124 7.29 8.86 7.77
CA LYS A 124 8.12 9.39 8.87
C LYS A 124 8.61 8.36 9.89
N PRO A 125 7.80 7.36 10.31
CA PRO A 125 8.25 6.36 11.28
C PRO A 125 9.28 5.34 10.73
N GLN A 126 9.56 5.34 9.42
CA GLN A 126 10.36 4.31 8.76
C GLN A 126 11.74 4.83 8.37
N GLY A 127 12.81 4.25 8.93
CA GLY A 127 14.18 4.68 8.64
C GLY A 127 14.63 4.52 7.19
N ARG A 128 13.96 3.67 6.38
CA ARG A 128 14.23 3.52 4.93
C ARG A 128 13.92 4.75 4.08
N PHE A 129 13.30 5.77 4.67
CA PHE A 129 12.96 7.04 4.00
C PHE A 129 13.64 8.26 4.63
N ARG A 130 14.55 8.08 5.61
CA ARG A 130 15.16 9.20 6.36
C ARG A 130 15.82 10.24 5.45
N HIS A 131 16.39 9.82 4.33
CA HIS A 131 17.03 10.71 3.35
C HIS A 131 16.04 11.62 2.60
N LEU A 132 14.76 11.26 2.52
CA LEU A 132 13.74 12.05 1.83
C LEU A 132 13.38 13.35 2.56
N PHE A 133 13.74 13.47 3.84
CA PHE A 133 13.48 14.65 4.66
C PHE A 133 14.51 15.76 4.47
N LYS A 134 15.50 15.56 3.61
CA LYS A 134 16.41 16.63 3.19
C LYS A 134 15.78 17.42 2.03
N GLU A 135 16.09 18.71 1.96
CA GLU A 135 15.49 19.63 0.97
C GLU A 135 15.69 19.14 -0.47
N GLU A 136 16.85 18.55 -0.80
CA GLU A 136 17.14 18.05 -2.14
C GLU A 136 16.21 16.91 -2.60
N ASN A 137 15.51 16.25 -1.67
CA ASN A 137 14.64 15.11 -1.92
C ASN A 137 13.14 15.39 -1.68
N ALA A 138 12.78 16.63 -1.31
CA ALA A 138 11.40 17.00 -0.98
C ALA A 138 10.42 16.70 -2.13
N TRP A 139 10.85 16.90 -3.38
CA TRP A 139 10.08 16.59 -4.59
C TRP A 139 9.63 15.13 -4.68
N VAL A 140 10.36 14.19 -4.06
CA VAL A 140 9.99 12.77 -4.04
C VAL A 140 8.74 12.54 -3.17
N LEU A 141 8.64 13.26 -2.05
CA LEU A 141 7.48 13.18 -1.15
C LEU A 141 6.23 13.73 -1.83
N GLU A 142 6.35 14.87 -2.52
CA GLU A 142 5.25 15.46 -3.31
C GLU A 142 4.80 14.51 -4.42
N LYS A 143 5.75 13.93 -5.15
CA LYS A 143 5.46 12.94 -6.20
C LYS A 143 4.78 11.70 -5.62
N TYR A 144 5.19 11.23 -4.44
CA TYR A 144 4.56 10.08 -3.81
C TYR A 144 3.13 10.40 -3.35
N GLN A 145 2.93 11.56 -2.72
CA GLN A 145 1.60 12.03 -2.33
C GLN A 145 0.65 12.05 -3.53
N LYS A 146 1.06 12.69 -4.63
CA LYS A 146 0.29 12.77 -5.87
C LYS A 146 -0.07 11.37 -6.41
N GLN A 147 0.88 10.45 -6.43
CA GLN A 147 0.64 9.08 -6.89
C GLN A 147 -0.41 8.33 -6.06
N VAL A 148 -0.40 8.52 -4.74
CA VAL A 148 -1.35 7.89 -3.82
C VAL A 148 -2.73 8.52 -3.95
N ASP A 149 -2.81 9.82 -4.17
CA ASP A 149 -4.06 10.53 -4.40
C ASP A 149 -4.72 10.08 -5.71
N GLU A 150 -3.95 10.02 -6.81
CA GLU A 150 -4.41 9.49 -8.10
C GLU A 150 -4.95 8.05 -7.99
N ASP A 151 -4.23 7.18 -7.27
CA ASP A 151 -4.66 5.79 -7.06
C ASP A 151 -5.95 5.68 -6.30
N TRP A 152 -6.09 6.50 -5.26
CA TRP A 152 -7.25 6.52 -4.42
C TRP A 152 -8.48 7.02 -5.19
N GLU A 153 -8.33 8.07 -5.99
CA GLU A 153 -9.39 8.57 -6.87
C GLU A 153 -9.83 7.53 -7.90
N GLU A 154 -8.88 6.85 -8.54
CA GLU A 154 -9.16 5.79 -9.51
C GLU A 154 -9.94 4.64 -8.86
N LEU A 155 -9.49 4.17 -7.69
CA LEU A 155 -10.19 3.11 -6.94
C LEU A 155 -11.61 3.54 -6.56
N ASN A 156 -11.82 4.80 -6.17
CA ASN A 156 -13.15 5.34 -5.88
C ASN A 156 -14.05 5.39 -7.13
N LYS A 157 -13.49 5.67 -8.32
CA LYS A 157 -14.26 5.60 -9.57
C LYS A 157 -14.66 4.16 -9.88
N LEU A 158 -13.73 3.22 -9.76
CA LEU A 158 -13.97 1.79 -9.98
C LEU A 158 -15.04 1.22 -9.03
N ALA A 159 -15.03 1.64 -7.77
CA ALA A 159 -16.01 1.18 -6.77
C ALA A 159 -17.42 1.79 -6.92
N LYS A 160 -17.61 2.76 -7.82
CA LYS A 160 -18.91 3.37 -8.14
C LYS A 160 -19.55 2.79 -9.41
N LEU A 161 -18.82 1.98 -10.17
CA LEU A 161 -19.30 1.27 -11.36
C LEU A 161 -20.04 0.00 -10.94
#